data_AF-A0A958Q8Y5-F1
#
_entry.id   AF-A0A958Q8Y5-F1
#
_cell.length_a   1.000
_cell.length_b   1.000
_cell.length_c   1.000
_cell.angle_alpha   90.00
_cell.angle_beta   90.00
_cell.angle_gamma   90.00
#
_symmetry.space_group_name_H-M   'P 1'
#
loop_
_entity.id
_entity.type
_entity.pdbx_description
1 polymer ?
#
loop_
_entity_poly.entity_id
_entity_poly.type
_entity_poly.pdbx_seq_one_letter_code
_entity_poly.pdbx_strand_id
1 'polypeptide(L)'
;LPKDPLRLFIDAIAEVQRAMGFENEKDHPGNAPSQFELNYRYTQALLAADQFQLYKLIARQVAQNHGNTASFLPQPLNGVSGSSVHCNVSFMKQGKNLFYDEKADHGIAQMAWDCADRLVYHANETCLLFNSSVNAYRRYSQQNEMPNHIKVSMADRQAIVRIPPAKGESVRIEYRALAPDMNPYLAFYTLLTVSLEGQSEDPSVQEAKRQRTRFLPSNIYDAIRLFKSSDYMTELLSSEVKDSFAKQKSVVADRCPREHGEKVKTSEVTFHHEVTNQWLWSAF
;
A
#
# COMPACT_ATOMS: atom_id res chain seq x y z
N LEU A 1 22.29 6.84 16.54
CA LEU A 1 23.18 6.58 17.69
C LEU A 1 22.60 5.40 18.49
N PRO A 2 23.42 4.54 19.14
CA PRO A 2 22.94 3.31 19.81
C PRO A 2 21.95 3.50 20.97
N LYS A 3 21.83 4.73 21.50
CA LYS A 3 20.90 5.08 22.60
C LYS A 3 19.71 5.93 22.13
N ASP A 4 19.54 6.07 20.83
CA ASP A 4 18.40 6.80 20.27
C ASP A 4 17.09 6.05 20.61
N PRO A 5 16.05 6.72 21.15
CA PRO A 5 14.80 6.07 21.53
C PRO A 5 14.13 5.28 20.40
N LEU A 6 14.17 5.80 19.17
CA LEU A 6 13.63 5.13 18.00
C LEU A 6 14.47 3.89 17.66
N ARG A 7 15.81 3.98 17.75
CA ARG A 7 16.67 2.81 17.52
C ARG A 7 16.38 1.69 18.51
N LEU A 8 16.29 2.00 19.80
CA LEU A 8 15.98 1.00 20.84
C LEU A 8 14.61 0.34 20.61
N PHE A 9 13.63 1.11 20.14
CA PHE A 9 12.33 0.58 19.76
C PHE A 9 12.40 -0.34 18.53
N ILE A 10 13.12 0.07 17.47
CA ILE A 10 13.30 -0.74 16.25
C ILE A 10 13.98 -2.07 16.60
N ASP A 11 15.06 -2.03 17.39
CA ASP A 11 15.78 -3.22 17.84
C ASP A 11 14.86 -4.16 18.64
N ALA A 12 14.05 -3.62 19.56
CA ALA A 12 13.09 -4.40 20.33
C ALA A 12 12.00 -5.05 19.46
N ILE A 13 11.44 -4.34 18.47
CA ILE A 13 10.49 -4.94 17.52
C ILE A 13 11.17 -6.06 16.74
N ALA A 14 12.39 -5.84 16.26
CA ALA A 14 13.09 -6.83 15.47
C ALA A 14 13.29 -8.13 16.26
N GLU A 15 13.68 -8.06 17.54
CA GLU A 15 13.79 -9.25 18.38
C GLU A 15 12.46 -9.97 18.60
N VAL A 16 11.38 -9.23 18.90
CA VAL A 16 10.05 -9.83 19.09
C VAL A 16 9.55 -10.48 17.80
N GLN A 17 9.76 -9.85 16.65
CA GLN A 17 9.40 -10.44 15.34
C GLN A 17 10.17 -11.73 15.05
N ARG A 18 11.49 -11.77 15.32
CA ARG A 18 12.27 -13.00 15.18
C ARG A 18 11.76 -14.11 16.11
N ALA A 19 11.42 -13.76 17.36
CA ALA A 19 10.83 -14.71 18.31
C ALA A 19 9.45 -15.25 17.84
N MET A 20 8.71 -14.46 17.06
CA MET A 20 7.43 -14.83 16.44
C MET A 20 7.58 -15.52 15.08
N GLY A 21 8.81 -15.83 14.64
CA GLY A 21 9.09 -16.56 13.40
C GLY A 21 9.15 -15.71 12.13
N PHE A 22 9.28 -14.38 12.25
CA PHE A 22 9.58 -13.52 11.10
C PHE A 22 11.05 -13.64 10.72
N GLU A 23 11.32 -13.77 9.42
CA GLU A 23 12.66 -13.69 8.85
C GLU A 23 12.97 -12.24 8.49
N ASN A 24 13.48 -11.46 9.45
CA ASN A 24 13.78 -10.04 9.24
C ASN A 24 14.97 -9.85 8.27
N GLU A 25 14.84 -8.93 7.32
CA GLU A 25 15.86 -8.66 6.31
C GLU A 25 16.59 -7.32 6.52
N LYS A 26 15.86 -6.25 6.85
CA LYS A 26 16.44 -4.91 7.00
C LYS A 26 15.58 -4.01 7.89
N ASP A 27 16.20 -3.32 8.83
CA ASP A 27 15.59 -2.24 9.61
C ASP A 27 16.28 -0.90 9.35
N HIS A 28 15.53 0.21 9.42
CA HIS A 28 16.10 1.55 9.50
C HIS A 28 15.07 2.59 9.98
N PRO A 29 15.53 3.74 10.50
CA PRO A 29 14.70 4.94 10.59
C PRO A 29 14.18 5.35 9.20
N GLY A 30 12.92 5.80 9.15
CA GLY A 30 12.31 6.38 7.96
C GLY A 30 12.77 7.81 7.71
N ASN A 31 12.16 8.47 6.73
CA ASN A 31 12.51 9.84 6.34
C ASN A 31 11.91 10.88 7.30
N ALA A 32 10.73 10.60 7.86
CA ALA A 32 10.08 11.49 8.82
C ALA A 32 10.55 11.22 10.27
N PRO A 33 10.50 12.24 11.16
CA PRO A 33 10.78 12.05 12.58
C PRO A 33 9.96 10.91 13.18
N SER A 34 10.62 10.03 13.93
CA SER A 34 9.99 8.85 14.57
C SER A 34 9.37 7.82 13.60
N GLN A 35 9.59 7.96 12.28
CA GLN A 35 9.22 6.95 11.30
C GLN A 35 10.24 5.80 11.32
N PHE A 36 9.78 4.58 11.08
CA PHE A 36 10.65 3.41 10.97
C PHE A 36 10.17 2.48 9.86
N GLU A 37 11.09 1.67 9.36
CA GLU A 37 10.82 0.59 8.43
C GLU A 37 11.53 -0.67 8.91
N LEU A 38 10.81 -1.80 8.90
CA LEU A 38 11.37 -3.12 9.18
C LEU A 38 10.83 -4.08 8.13
N ASN A 39 11.74 -4.58 7.29
CA ASN A 39 11.49 -5.50 6.21
C ASN A 39 11.66 -6.94 6.70
N TYR A 40 10.82 -7.82 6.19
CA TYR A 40 10.84 -9.25 6.49
C TYR A 40 10.58 -10.05 5.21
N ARG A 41 11.01 -11.31 5.22
CA ARG A 41 10.95 -12.22 4.09
C ARG A 41 9.52 -12.36 3.57
N TYR A 42 9.38 -12.41 2.26
CA TYR A 42 8.11 -12.70 1.60
C TYR A 42 7.60 -14.10 1.96
N THR A 43 6.29 -14.30 1.84
CA THR A 43 5.64 -15.60 2.02
C THR A 43 4.39 -15.68 1.14
N GLN A 44 3.62 -16.77 1.24
CA GLN A 44 2.35 -16.92 0.55
C GLN A 44 1.36 -15.82 0.94
N ALA A 45 0.52 -15.40 -0.01
CA ALA A 45 -0.34 -14.21 0.10
C ALA A 45 -1.18 -14.13 1.39
N LEU A 46 -1.83 -15.23 1.77
CA LEU A 46 -2.67 -15.26 2.98
C LEU A 46 -1.83 -15.08 4.25
N LEU A 47 -0.71 -15.81 4.34
CA LEU A 47 0.23 -15.68 5.45
C LEU A 47 0.87 -14.29 5.49
N ALA A 48 1.13 -13.67 4.34
CA ALA A 48 1.64 -12.31 4.26
C ALA A 48 0.62 -11.30 4.81
N ALA A 49 -0.68 -11.52 4.58
CA ALA A 49 -1.74 -10.69 5.16
C ALA A 49 -1.80 -10.85 6.69
N ASP A 50 -1.68 -12.09 7.20
CA ASP A 50 -1.61 -12.36 8.64
C ASP A 50 -0.38 -11.71 9.28
N GLN A 51 0.79 -11.89 8.66
CA GLN A 51 2.04 -11.28 9.09
C GLN A 51 1.95 -9.76 9.09
N PHE A 52 1.28 -9.14 8.12
CA PHE A 52 1.07 -7.69 8.10
C PHE A 52 0.22 -7.20 9.29
N GLN A 53 -0.81 -7.95 9.69
CA GLN A 53 -1.59 -7.62 10.88
C GLN A 53 -0.78 -7.80 12.17
N LEU A 54 -0.03 -8.90 12.27
CA LEU A 54 0.86 -9.20 13.39
C LEU A 54 1.98 -8.16 13.51
N TYR A 55 2.56 -7.72 12.39
CA TYR A 55 3.55 -6.66 12.34
C TYR A 55 3.03 -5.41 13.08
N LYS A 56 1.83 -4.96 12.73
CA LYS A 56 1.21 -3.79 13.35
C LYS A 56 0.90 -4.01 14.82
N LEU A 57 0.41 -5.19 15.19
CA LEU A 57 0.12 -5.54 16.59
C LEU A 57 1.39 -5.52 17.45
N ILE A 58 2.44 -6.20 16.99
CA ILE A 58 3.74 -6.29 17.68
C ILE A 58 4.33 -4.89 17.85
N ALA A 59 4.36 -4.08 16.79
CA ALA A 59 4.90 -2.72 16.86
C ALA A 59 4.17 -1.87 17.89
N ARG A 60 2.82 -1.95 17.96
CA ARG A 60 2.03 -1.24 18.98
C ARG A 60 2.30 -1.74 20.39
N GLN A 61 2.40 -3.05 20.58
CA GLN A 61 2.65 -3.64 21.91
C GLN A 61 4.04 -3.27 22.44
N VAL A 62 5.07 -3.33 21.58
CA VAL A 62 6.43 -2.92 21.93
C VAL A 62 6.49 -1.42 22.21
N ALA A 63 5.80 -0.59 21.40
CA ALA A 63 5.74 0.84 21.64
C ALA A 63 5.15 1.14 23.03
N GLN A 64 4.04 0.48 23.36
CA GLN A 64 3.38 0.64 24.66
C GLN A 64 4.31 0.27 25.83
N ASN A 65 5.08 -0.81 25.70
CA ASN A 65 6.06 -1.22 26.71
C ASN A 65 7.18 -0.19 26.90
N HIS A 66 7.46 0.61 25.87
CA HIS A 66 8.43 1.71 25.91
C HIS A 66 7.80 3.05 26.32
N GLY A 67 6.53 3.08 26.74
CA GLY A 67 5.80 4.31 27.08
C GLY A 67 5.43 5.17 25.86
N ASN A 68 5.46 4.60 24.65
CA ASN A 68 5.15 5.26 23.39
C ASN A 68 3.88 4.66 22.75
N THR A 69 3.45 5.22 21.61
CA THR A 69 2.42 4.61 20.77
C THR A 69 2.87 4.57 19.31
N ALA A 70 2.70 3.43 18.65
CA ALA A 70 2.96 3.27 17.22
C ALA A 70 1.68 3.54 16.42
N SER A 71 1.81 4.25 15.30
CA SER A 71 0.70 4.49 14.36
C SER A 71 1.09 4.08 12.94
N PHE A 72 0.14 3.43 12.29
CA PHE A 72 0.14 2.99 10.91
C PHE A 72 -0.82 3.82 10.08
N LEU A 73 -1.02 5.09 10.46
CA LEU A 73 -1.73 6.02 9.59
C LEU A 73 -0.86 6.42 8.40
N PRO A 74 -1.46 6.56 7.22
CA PRO A 74 -0.73 6.95 6.02
C PRO A 74 -0.03 8.32 6.13
N GLN A 75 -0.68 9.32 6.71
CA GLN A 75 -0.12 10.66 6.86
C GLN A 75 -0.43 11.20 8.26
N PRO A 76 0.40 10.85 9.26
CA PRO A 76 0.11 11.21 10.64
C PRO A 76 0.41 12.66 11.01
N LEU A 77 1.43 13.21 10.39
CA LEU A 77 1.88 14.57 10.58
C LEU A 77 1.97 15.25 9.22
N ASN A 78 1.51 16.48 9.12
CA ASN A 78 1.66 17.26 7.90
C ASN A 78 3.06 17.86 7.78
N GLY A 79 3.52 18.06 6.54
CA GLY A 79 4.82 18.68 6.24
C GLY A 79 6.01 17.72 6.33
N VAL A 80 5.76 16.43 6.58
CA VAL A 80 6.78 15.37 6.61
C VAL A 80 6.32 14.18 5.76
N SER A 81 7.26 13.28 5.44
CA SER A 81 6.96 12.06 4.66
C SER A 81 5.87 11.22 5.32
N GLY A 82 4.92 10.74 4.51
CA GLY A 82 3.93 9.76 4.94
C GLY A 82 4.47 8.34 5.02
N SER A 83 3.65 7.43 5.53
CA SER A 83 3.90 5.98 5.56
C SER A 83 3.16 5.28 4.44
N SER A 84 3.81 4.31 3.79
CA SER A 84 3.22 3.50 2.73
C SER A 84 3.57 2.03 2.91
N VAL A 85 2.87 1.17 2.17
CA VAL A 85 3.20 -0.24 2.06
C VAL A 85 3.64 -0.48 0.62
N HIS A 86 4.88 -0.93 0.46
CA HIS A 86 5.35 -1.45 -0.83
C HIS A 86 5.11 -2.96 -0.85
N CYS A 87 4.17 -3.40 -1.67
CA CYS A 87 3.84 -4.82 -1.83
C CYS A 87 4.68 -5.41 -2.96
N ASN A 88 5.58 -6.33 -2.61
CA ASN A 88 6.40 -7.06 -3.57
C ASN A 88 5.72 -8.39 -3.92
N VAL A 89 5.55 -8.68 -5.21
CA VAL A 89 4.82 -9.86 -5.70
C VAL A 89 5.59 -10.58 -6.79
N SER A 90 5.57 -11.91 -6.72
CA SER A 90 6.00 -12.82 -7.78
C SER A 90 5.08 -14.03 -7.83
N PHE A 91 5.02 -14.68 -9.00
CA PHE A 91 4.26 -15.92 -9.16
C PHE A 91 5.21 -17.11 -9.34
N MET A 92 4.98 -18.15 -8.55
CA MET A 92 5.78 -19.37 -8.57
C MET A 92 4.95 -20.51 -9.15
N LYS A 93 5.52 -21.28 -10.07
CA LYS A 93 4.94 -22.53 -10.57
C LYS A 93 5.99 -23.63 -10.53
N GLN A 94 5.71 -24.69 -9.77
CA GLN A 94 6.62 -25.83 -9.63
C GLN A 94 8.06 -25.42 -9.25
N GLY A 95 8.19 -24.48 -8.29
CA GLY A 95 9.47 -23.98 -7.82
C GLY A 95 10.17 -22.97 -8.74
N LYS A 96 9.56 -22.59 -9.88
CA LYS A 96 10.12 -21.58 -10.79
C LYS A 96 9.38 -20.25 -10.67
N ASN A 97 10.14 -19.17 -10.59
CA ASN A 97 9.60 -17.81 -10.66
C ASN A 97 9.21 -17.47 -12.10
N LEU A 98 7.92 -17.26 -12.34
CA LEU A 98 7.35 -16.94 -13.65
C LEU A 98 7.70 -15.53 -14.14
N PHE A 99 8.24 -14.68 -13.27
CA PHE A 99 8.68 -13.34 -13.64
C PHE A 99 10.14 -13.30 -14.10
N TYR A 100 10.90 -14.39 -13.95
CA TYR A 100 12.28 -14.48 -14.38
C TYR A 100 12.41 -15.31 -15.66
N ASP A 101 13.10 -14.75 -16.65
CA ASP A 101 13.57 -15.48 -17.83
C ASP A 101 14.97 -14.99 -18.16
N GLU A 102 15.96 -15.88 -18.07
CA GLU A 102 17.38 -15.57 -18.34
C GLU A 102 17.61 -15.01 -19.76
N LYS A 103 16.75 -15.36 -20.72
CA LYS A 103 16.85 -14.92 -22.11
C LYS A 103 16.14 -13.60 -22.39
N ALA A 104 15.28 -13.15 -21.49
CA ALA A 104 14.55 -11.90 -21.65
C ALA A 104 15.44 -10.70 -21.34
N ASP A 105 15.08 -9.53 -21.87
CA ASP A 105 15.79 -8.30 -21.55
C ASP A 105 15.72 -8.02 -20.05
N HIS A 106 16.87 -7.64 -19.49
CA HIS A 106 17.08 -7.47 -18.05
C HIS A 106 16.71 -8.70 -17.17
N GLY A 107 16.50 -9.88 -17.75
CA GLY A 107 16.07 -11.08 -17.03
C GLY A 107 14.58 -11.09 -16.64
N ILE A 108 13.77 -10.17 -17.19
CA ILE A 108 12.37 -9.97 -16.81
C ILE A 108 11.45 -10.63 -17.83
N ALA A 109 10.73 -11.67 -17.42
CA ALA A 109 9.79 -12.36 -18.29
C ALA A 109 8.60 -11.48 -18.67
N GLN A 110 8.01 -11.71 -19.85
CA GLN A 110 6.82 -10.99 -20.33
C GLN A 110 5.67 -11.00 -19.31
N MET A 111 5.51 -12.10 -18.56
CA MET A 111 4.47 -12.22 -17.54
C MET A 111 4.59 -11.16 -16.43
N ALA A 112 5.79 -10.70 -16.09
CA ALA A 112 5.98 -9.62 -15.11
C ALA A 112 5.45 -8.28 -15.64
N TRP A 113 5.70 -8.00 -16.92
CA TRP A 113 5.21 -6.81 -17.61
C TRP A 113 3.68 -6.85 -17.75
N ASP A 114 3.12 -7.98 -18.19
CA ASP A 114 1.67 -8.15 -18.31
C ASP A 114 0.96 -7.93 -16.96
N CYS A 115 1.50 -8.49 -15.88
CA CYS A 115 0.95 -8.28 -14.54
C CYS A 115 1.02 -6.79 -14.11
N ALA A 116 2.14 -6.12 -14.40
CA ALA A 116 2.32 -4.71 -14.09
C ALA A 116 1.36 -3.82 -14.88
N ASP A 117 1.14 -4.12 -16.16
CA ASP A 117 0.24 -3.36 -17.04
C ASP A 117 -1.22 -3.48 -16.60
N ARG A 118 -1.65 -4.68 -16.17
CA ARG A 118 -3.01 -4.89 -15.62
C ARG A 118 -3.23 -4.10 -14.33
N LEU A 119 -2.24 -4.03 -13.45
CA LEU A 119 -2.30 -3.21 -12.24
C LEU A 119 -2.44 -1.71 -12.56
N VAL A 120 -1.71 -1.23 -13.56
CA VAL A 120 -1.79 0.16 -14.01
C VAL A 120 -3.13 0.44 -14.71
N TYR A 121 -3.66 -0.51 -15.50
CA TYR A 121 -4.96 -0.42 -16.15
C TYR A 121 -6.10 -0.22 -15.14
N HIS A 122 -6.09 -1.01 -14.06
CA HIS A 122 -7.13 -0.99 -13.01
C HIS A 122 -6.79 -0.08 -11.82
N ALA A 123 -5.76 0.78 -11.93
CA ALA A 123 -5.24 1.56 -10.80
C ALA A 123 -6.29 2.52 -10.19
N ASN A 124 -7.16 3.09 -11.02
CA ASN A 124 -8.17 4.05 -10.57
C ASN A 124 -9.29 3.38 -9.77
N GLU A 125 -9.89 2.31 -10.29
CA GLU A 125 -10.98 1.62 -9.57
C GLU A 125 -10.50 0.84 -8.35
N THR A 126 -9.26 0.33 -8.35
CA THR A 126 -8.69 -0.39 -7.19
C THR A 126 -8.17 0.56 -6.11
N CYS A 127 -8.00 1.86 -6.41
CA CYS A 127 -7.42 2.84 -5.51
C CYS A 127 -8.09 2.88 -4.14
N LEU A 128 -9.43 2.79 -4.07
CA LEU A 128 -10.18 2.82 -2.81
C LEU A 128 -9.84 1.63 -1.89
N LEU A 129 -9.60 0.45 -2.47
CA LEU A 129 -9.23 -0.73 -1.69
C LEU A 129 -7.83 -0.57 -1.09
N PHE A 130 -6.90 -0.06 -1.89
CA PHE A 130 -5.51 0.16 -1.47
C PHE A 130 -5.33 1.39 -0.57
N ASN A 131 -6.25 2.37 -0.64
CA ASN A 131 -6.23 3.64 0.08
C ASN A 131 -7.58 3.88 0.77
N SER A 132 -7.82 3.11 1.83
CA SER A 132 -9.15 2.90 2.40
C SER A 132 -9.65 4.00 3.35
N SER A 133 -8.90 5.08 3.56
CA SER A 133 -9.24 6.16 4.50
C SER A 133 -9.05 7.54 3.90
N VAL A 134 -9.70 8.55 4.47
CA VAL A 134 -9.49 9.96 4.09
C VAL A 134 -8.03 10.37 4.29
N ASN A 135 -7.36 9.82 5.31
CA ASN A 135 -5.97 10.09 5.65
C ASN A 135 -4.99 9.55 4.58
N ALA A 136 -5.33 8.43 3.93
CA ALA A 136 -4.52 7.84 2.84
C ALA A 136 -4.22 8.81 1.69
N TYR A 137 -5.19 9.67 1.37
CA TYR A 137 -5.11 10.63 0.27
C TYR A 137 -4.32 11.90 0.62
N ARG A 138 -4.13 12.21 1.91
CA ARG A 138 -3.28 13.35 2.35
C ARG A 138 -1.81 13.16 1.99
N ARG A 139 -1.38 11.92 1.74
CA ARG A 139 -0.04 11.61 1.23
C ARG A 139 0.20 12.16 -0.18
N TYR A 140 -0.86 12.34 -0.97
CA TYR A 140 -0.76 12.81 -2.35
C TYR A 140 -0.77 14.34 -2.46
N SER A 141 -1.18 15.07 -1.41
CA SER A 141 -1.17 16.53 -1.38
C SER A 141 0.19 17.12 -0.98
N GLN A 142 1.04 16.34 -0.31
CA GLN A 142 2.41 16.73 0.05
C GLN A 142 3.30 16.52 -1.18
N GLN A 143 3.90 17.60 -1.70
CA GLN A 143 4.67 17.56 -2.95
C GLN A 143 5.83 16.53 -2.89
N ASN A 144 5.84 15.62 -3.88
CA ASN A 144 7.01 14.92 -4.44
C ASN A 144 7.58 13.64 -3.82
N GLU A 145 7.03 13.00 -2.78
CA GLU A 145 7.63 11.75 -2.27
C GLU A 145 6.82 10.47 -2.49
N MET A 146 5.50 10.58 -2.74
CA MET A 146 4.63 9.40 -2.79
C MET A 146 4.25 8.97 -4.21
N PRO A 147 4.44 7.69 -4.57
CA PRO A 147 4.10 7.20 -5.90
C PRO A 147 2.61 7.37 -6.17
N ASN A 148 2.29 8.22 -7.13
CA ASN A 148 0.94 8.45 -7.60
C ASN A 148 0.83 8.42 -9.13
N HIS A 149 1.94 8.29 -9.87
CA HIS A 149 1.90 8.23 -11.33
C HIS A 149 1.45 6.84 -11.78
N ILE A 150 0.32 6.78 -12.50
CA ILE A 150 -0.24 5.55 -13.07
C ILE A 150 0.65 5.13 -14.24
N LYS A 151 1.72 4.40 -13.93
CA LYS A 151 2.69 3.83 -14.88
C LYS A 151 3.53 2.73 -14.24
N VAL A 152 4.13 1.91 -15.10
CA VAL A 152 5.17 0.93 -14.76
C VAL A 152 6.55 1.56 -15.00
N SER A 153 7.52 1.32 -14.12
CA SER A 153 8.92 1.71 -14.36
C SER A 153 9.93 0.86 -13.61
N MET A 154 11.09 0.58 -14.20
CA MET A 154 12.19 -0.05 -13.46
C MET A 154 12.90 0.95 -12.52
N ALA A 155 13.00 2.22 -12.93
CA ALA A 155 13.81 3.23 -12.26
C ALA A 155 13.00 4.32 -11.55
N ASP A 156 11.85 4.73 -12.11
CA ASP A 156 11.11 5.88 -11.62
C ASP A 156 10.47 5.61 -10.26
N ARG A 157 10.85 6.44 -9.28
CA ARG A 157 10.34 6.33 -7.92
C ARG A 157 8.91 6.86 -7.75
N GLN A 158 8.35 7.58 -8.71
CA GLN A 158 6.97 8.07 -8.69
C GLN A 158 5.97 7.11 -9.34
N ALA A 159 6.46 6.07 -10.04
CA ALA A 159 5.63 5.04 -10.63
C ALA A 159 4.95 4.18 -9.55
N ILE A 160 3.63 3.98 -9.67
CA ILE A 160 2.87 3.15 -8.72
C ILE A 160 3.28 1.67 -8.79
N VAL A 161 3.75 1.19 -9.95
CA VAL A 161 4.31 -0.14 -10.13
C VAL A 161 5.76 -0.03 -10.56
N ARG A 162 6.64 -0.76 -9.87
CA ARG A 162 8.04 -0.91 -10.25
C ARG A 162 8.41 -2.36 -10.53
N ILE A 163 9.40 -2.55 -11.39
CA ILE A 163 10.08 -3.83 -11.58
C ILE A 163 11.56 -3.61 -11.22
N PRO A 164 11.94 -3.78 -9.94
CA PRO A 164 13.32 -3.55 -9.52
C PRO A 164 14.27 -4.52 -10.23
N PRO A 165 15.47 -4.07 -10.62
CA PRO A 165 16.50 -4.98 -11.14
C PRO A 165 16.82 -6.08 -10.13
N ALA A 166 16.64 -7.34 -10.54
CA ALA A 166 16.88 -8.52 -9.73
C ALA A 166 17.18 -9.72 -10.65
N LYS A 167 17.59 -10.86 -10.08
CA LYS A 167 17.85 -12.10 -10.83
C LYS A 167 17.21 -13.29 -10.14
N GLY A 168 16.91 -14.32 -10.92
CA GLY A 168 16.39 -15.60 -10.42
C GLY A 168 15.11 -15.42 -9.62
N GLU A 169 15.05 -16.06 -8.46
CA GLU A 169 13.87 -16.06 -7.58
C GLU A 169 13.51 -14.66 -7.04
N SER A 170 14.45 -13.70 -7.05
CA SER A 170 14.22 -12.35 -6.50
C SER A 170 13.50 -11.38 -7.45
N VAL A 171 13.24 -11.79 -8.71
CA VAL A 171 12.48 -10.97 -9.66
C VAL A 171 11.03 -10.84 -9.21
N ARG A 172 10.53 -9.61 -9.16
CA ARG A 172 9.23 -9.27 -8.60
C ARG A 172 8.72 -7.95 -9.16
N ILE A 173 7.41 -7.76 -9.11
CA ILE A 173 6.79 -6.44 -9.23
C ILE A 173 6.62 -5.83 -7.84
N GLU A 174 6.77 -4.51 -7.73
CA GLU A 174 6.62 -3.74 -6.49
C GLU A 174 5.46 -2.74 -6.71
N TYR A 175 4.30 -2.99 -6.10
CA TYR A 175 3.20 -2.02 -6.06
C TYR A 175 3.36 -1.13 -4.84
N ARG A 176 3.42 0.19 -5.03
CA ARG A 176 3.95 1.13 -4.01
C ARG A 176 2.92 2.07 -3.42
N ALA A 177 1.70 2.04 -3.94
CA ALA A 177 0.64 2.96 -3.54
C ALA A 177 -0.40 2.33 -2.59
N LEU A 178 0.03 1.42 -1.71
CA LEU A 178 -0.83 0.91 -0.62
C LEU A 178 -0.69 1.81 0.63
N ALA A 179 -1.80 2.02 1.29
CA ALA A 179 -1.89 2.70 2.57
C ALA A 179 -1.74 1.68 3.72
N PRO A 180 -0.99 1.95 4.80
CA PRO A 180 -0.82 0.99 5.90
C PRO A 180 -2.10 0.67 6.71
N ASP A 181 -3.13 1.50 6.56
CA ASP A 181 -4.45 1.35 7.20
C ASP A 181 -5.48 0.60 6.34
N MET A 182 -5.07 0.09 5.17
CA MET A 182 -5.88 -0.80 4.34
C MET A 182 -6.14 -2.15 5.01
N ASN A 183 -7.16 -2.86 4.52
CA ASN A 183 -7.39 -4.26 4.87
C ASN A 183 -6.47 -5.15 4.02
N PRO A 184 -5.46 -5.83 4.60
CA PRO A 184 -4.46 -6.59 3.84
C PRO A 184 -5.05 -7.75 3.07
N TYR A 185 -6.08 -8.41 3.59
CA TYR A 185 -6.72 -9.52 2.89
C TYR A 185 -7.38 -9.05 1.60
N LEU A 186 -8.15 -7.96 1.69
CA LEU A 186 -8.85 -7.40 0.53
C LEU A 186 -7.89 -6.78 -0.47
N ALA A 187 -6.86 -6.08 0.00
CA ALA A 187 -5.84 -5.48 -0.84
C ALA A 187 -5.01 -6.56 -1.57
N PHE A 188 -4.53 -7.58 -0.87
CA PHE A 188 -3.69 -8.61 -1.47
C PHE A 188 -4.51 -9.50 -2.42
N TYR A 189 -5.74 -9.85 -2.06
CA TYR A 189 -6.66 -10.53 -2.98
C TYR A 189 -6.83 -9.73 -4.28
N THR A 190 -7.20 -8.45 -4.17
CA THR A 190 -7.40 -7.57 -5.34
C THR A 190 -6.13 -7.45 -6.17
N LEU A 191 -4.98 -7.20 -5.54
CA LEU A 191 -3.71 -7.00 -6.23
C LEU A 191 -3.32 -8.26 -7.00
N LEU A 192 -3.48 -9.45 -6.41
CA LEU A 192 -3.13 -10.72 -7.06
C LEU A 192 -4.10 -11.07 -8.19
N THR A 193 -5.41 -10.93 -7.97
CA THR A 193 -6.44 -11.19 -8.99
C THR A 193 -6.27 -10.25 -10.18
N VAL A 194 -6.08 -8.95 -9.94
CA VAL A 194 -5.81 -7.97 -11.02
C VAL A 194 -4.53 -8.33 -11.77
N SER A 195 -3.46 -8.70 -11.07
CA SER A 195 -2.19 -9.07 -11.71
C SER A 195 -2.35 -10.29 -12.62
N LEU A 196 -3.10 -11.31 -12.18
CA LEU A 196 -3.25 -12.59 -12.89
C LEU A 196 -4.30 -12.55 -14.01
N GLU A 197 -5.42 -11.89 -13.75
CA GLU A 197 -6.65 -12.03 -14.54
C GLU A 197 -7.22 -10.69 -15.02
N GLY A 198 -6.68 -9.58 -14.52
CA GLY A 198 -7.11 -8.24 -14.94
C GLY A 198 -6.96 -8.02 -16.43
N GLN A 199 -7.77 -7.11 -16.95
CA GLN A 199 -7.63 -6.64 -18.31
C GLN A 199 -6.39 -5.74 -18.42
N SER A 200 -5.67 -5.85 -19.53
CA SER A 200 -4.64 -4.89 -19.92
C SER A 200 -5.11 -4.04 -21.10
N GLU A 201 -4.43 -2.93 -21.34
CA GLU A 201 -4.74 -2.07 -22.47
C GLU A 201 -4.32 -2.75 -23.77
N ASP A 202 -5.15 -2.68 -24.81
CA ASP A 202 -4.76 -3.12 -26.14
C ASP A 202 -3.62 -2.21 -26.63
N PRO A 203 -2.44 -2.77 -26.96
CA PRO A 203 -1.30 -1.99 -27.44
C PRO A 203 -1.64 -1.10 -28.65
N SER A 204 -2.61 -1.50 -29.48
CA SER A 204 -3.06 -0.73 -30.65
C SER A 204 -3.89 0.52 -30.31
N VAL A 205 -4.40 0.62 -29.08
CA VAL A 205 -5.22 1.73 -28.60
C VAL A 205 -4.37 2.86 -27.99
N GLN A 206 -3.09 2.60 -27.67
CA GLN A 206 -2.17 3.59 -27.09
C GLN A 206 -1.97 4.84 -27.97
N GLU A 207 -2.10 4.72 -29.29
CA GLU A 207 -1.95 5.85 -30.22
C GLU A 207 -3.21 6.73 -30.33
N ALA A 208 -4.39 6.24 -29.93
CA ALA A 208 -5.64 6.81 -30.44
C ALA A 208 -6.56 7.52 -29.42
N LYS A 209 -6.66 7.17 -28.13
CA LYS A 209 -7.69 7.82 -27.27
C LYS A 209 -7.38 7.97 -25.78
N ARG A 210 -7.65 9.22 -25.34
CA ARG A 210 -7.90 9.79 -24.00
C ARG A 210 -6.76 9.61 -23.00
N GLN A 211 -6.31 10.74 -22.46
CA GLN A 211 -5.48 10.80 -21.26
C GLN A 211 -6.20 10.04 -20.13
N ARG A 212 -5.99 8.72 -20.02
CA ARG A 212 -6.14 8.03 -18.75
C ARG A 212 -5.39 8.87 -17.73
N THR A 213 -6.03 9.14 -16.60
CA THR A 213 -5.47 10.04 -15.59
C THR A 213 -4.04 9.62 -15.32
N ARG A 214 -3.10 10.56 -15.45
CA ARG A 214 -1.68 10.28 -15.18
C ARG A 214 -1.44 9.96 -13.70
N PHE A 215 -2.42 10.23 -12.85
CA PHE A 215 -2.32 10.20 -11.41
C PHE A 215 -3.48 9.41 -10.79
N LEU A 216 -3.22 8.77 -9.66
CA LEU A 216 -4.24 8.21 -8.78
C LEU A 216 -5.20 9.32 -8.29
N PRO A 217 -6.44 8.96 -7.92
CA PRO A 217 -7.38 9.88 -7.29
C PRO A 217 -6.74 10.59 -6.09
N SER A 218 -6.87 11.92 -6.04
CA SER A 218 -6.27 12.74 -4.99
C SER A 218 -7.14 12.87 -3.74
N ASN A 219 -8.35 12.31 -3.76
CA ASN A 219 -9.28 12.30 -2.63
C ASN A 219 -10.16 11.05 -2.63
N ILE A 220 -10.70 10.73 -1.45
CA ILE A 220 -11.51 9.53 -1.24
C ILE A 220 -12.83 9.55 -2.03
N TYR A 221 -13.43 10.72 -2.27
CA TYR A 221 -14.72 10.81 -2.96
C TYR A 221 -14.60 10.44 -4.43
N ASP A 222 -13.53 10.87 -5.09
CA ASP A 222 -13.21 10.43 -6.45
C ASP A 222 -12.90 8.95 -6.51
N ALA A 223 -12.15 8.42 -5.55
CA ALA A 223 -11.89 6.98 -5.47
C ALA A 223 -13.18 6.16 -5.26
N ILE A 224 -14.09 6.63 -4.39
CA ILE A 224 -15.42 6.01 -4.20
C ILE A 224 -16.21 6.04 -5.51
N ARG A 225 -16.25 7.18 -6.20
CA ARG A 225 -16.97 7.31 -7.47
C ARG A 225 -16.44 6.32 -8.52
N LEU A 226 -15.11 6.27 -8.69
CA LEU A 226 -14.44 5.39 -9.67
C LEU A 226 -14.64 3.90 -9.32
N PHE A 227 -14.51 3.54 -8.05
CA PHE A 227 -14.77 2.20 -7.55
C PHE A 227 -16.22 1.76 -7.81
N LYS A 228 -17.21 2.63 -7.55
CA LYS A 228 -18.63 2.32 -7.78
C LYS A 228 -18.96 2.16 -9.27
N SER A 229 -18.34 2.98 -10.14
CA SER A 229 -18.57 2.93 -11.59
C SER A 229 -17.88 1.78 -12.31
N SER A 230 -17.02 1.01 -11.62
CA SER A 230 -16.29 -0.09 -12.25
C SER A 230 -17.11 -1.37 -12.28
N ASP A 231 -17.35 -1.88 -13.48
CA ASP A 231 -17.93 -3.21 -13.71
C ASP A 231 -16.97 -4.30 -13.25
N TYR A 232 -15.66 -4.14 -13.50
CA TYR A 232 -14.63 -5.06 -13.04
C TYR A 232 -14.61 -5.22 -11.51
N MET A 233 -14.78 -4.13 -10.75
CA MET A 233 -14.89 -4.25 -9.28
C MET A 233 -16.16 -4.99 -8.84
N THR A 234 -17.21 -4.99 -9.66
CA THR A 234 -18.43 -5.78 -9.42
C THR A 234 -18.17 -7.26 -9.64
N GLU A 235 -17.44 -7.61 -10.71
CA GLU A 235 -17.03 -8.98 -10.99
C GLU A 235 -16.10 -9.52 -9.90
N LEU A 236 -15.12 -8.70 -9.47
CA LEU A 236 -14.13 -9.09 -8.48
C LEU A 236 -14.71 -9.30 -7.07
N LEU A 237 -15.64 -8.45 -6.63
CA LEU A 237 -16.16 -8.49 -5.24
C LEU A 237 -17.59 -9.00 -5.10
N SER A 238 -18.36 -9.10 -6.18
CA SER A 238 -19.84 -9.03 -6.19
C SER A 238 -20.41 -7.64 -5.91
N SER A 239 -21.62 -7.39 -6.41
CA SER A 239 -22.34 -6.12 -6.18
C SER A 239 -22.60 -5.85 -4.69
N GLU A 240 -22.96 -6.89 -3.92
CA GLU A 240 -23.28 -6.74 -2.50
C GLU A 240 -22.09 -6.25 -1.68
N VAL A 241 -20.92 -6.89 -1.84
CA VAL A 241 -19.70 -6.50 -1.13
C VAL A 241 -19.22 -5.13 -1.62
N LYS A 242 -19.25 -4.88 -2.94
CA LYS A 242 -18.88 -3.58 -3.51
C LYS A 242 -19.71 -2.45 -2.91
N ASP A 243 -21.03 -2.59 -2.91
CA ASP A 243 -21.93 -1.55 -2.44
C ASP A 243 -21.83 -1.35 -0.93
N SER A 244 -21.73 -2.44 -0.16
CA SER A 244 -21.53 -2.38 1.29
C SER A 244 -20.22 -1.65 1.64
N PHE A 245 -19.11 -2.02 0.98
CA PHE A 245 -17.81 -1.39 1.19
C PHE A 245 -17.86 0.10 0.82
N ALA A 246 -18.36 0.45 -0.37
CA ALA A 246 -18.48 1.83 -0.81
C ALA A 246 -19.35 2.68 0.12
N LYS A 247 -20.46 2.11 0.63
CA LYS A 247 -21.33 2.77 1.61
C LYS A 247 -20.60 3.05 2.91
N GLN A 248 -19.88 2.06 3.46
CA GLN A 248 -19.09 2.25 4.68
C GLN A 248 -18.02 3.34 4.50
N LYS A 249 -17.31 3.32 3.37
CA LYS A 249 -16.31 4.35 3.05
C LYS A 249 -16.93 5.74 2.87
N SER A 250 -18.12 5.84 2.29
CA SER A 250 -18.85 7.10 2.15
C SER A 250 -19.23 7.67 3.52
N VAL A 251 -19.77 6.84 4.42
CA VAL A 251 -20.14 7.27 5.79
C VAL A 251 -18.94 7.81 6.57
N VAL A 252 -17.78 7.16 6.43
CA VAL A 252 -16.54 7.64 7.06
C VAL A 252 -16.09 8.95 6.40
N ALA A 253 -16.09 9.01 5.06
CA ALA A 253 -15.69 10.20 4.31
C ALA A 253 -16.54 11.43 4.65
N ASP A 254 -17.87 11.30 4.70
CA ASP A 254 -18.82 12.40 4.95
C ASP A 254 -18.71 12.98 6.38
N ARG A 255 -18.21 12.19 7.33
CA ARG A 255 -17.90 12.65 8.70
C ARG A 255 -16.59 13.44 8.76
N CYS A 256 -15.79 13.35 7.72
CA CYS A 256 -14.59 14.13 7.52
C CYS A 256 -14.95 15.36 6.66
N PRO A 257 -14.28 16.50 6.85
CA PRO A 257 -14.45 17.62 5.94
C PRO A 257 -14.13 17.19 4.51
N ARG A 258 -14.91 17.70 3.57
CA ARG A 258 -14.79 17.37 2.15
C ARG A 258 -13.40 17.67 1.58
N GLU A 259 -12.75 18.71 2.08
CA GLU A 259 -11.36 19.05 1.76
C GLU A 259 -10.42 18.47 2.82
N HIS A 260 -9.34 17.84 2.36
CA HIS A 260 -8.26 17.36 3.21
C HIS A 260 -7.60 18.54 3.94
N GLY A 261 -8.02 18.78 5.18
CA GLY A 261 -7.39 19.79 6.05
C GLY A 261 -6.05 19.31 6.61
N GLU A 262 -5.37 20.19 7.34
CA GLU A 262 -4.02 19.88 7.82
C GLU A 262 -3.95 19.03 9.10
N LYS A 263 -5.06 18.95 9.83
CA LYS A 263 -5.17 18.19 11.09
C LYS A 263 -6.14 17.04 10.94
N VAL A 264 -5.87 15.93 11.59
CA VAL A 264 -6.80 14.79 11.67
C VAL A 264 -7.82 15.09 12.75
N LYS A 265 -9.11 15.06 12.39
CA LYS A 265 -10.20 15.49 13.27
C LYS A 265 -10.73 14.33 14.11
N THR A 266 -11.34 14.63 15.26
CA THR A 266 -11.93 13.60 16.13
C THR A 266 -12.99 12.74 15.44
N SER A 267 -13.68 13.26 14.42
CA SER A 267 -14.62 12.46 13.62
C SER A 267 -13.94 11.41 12.72
N GLU A 268 -12.65 11.61 12.39
CA GLU A 268 -11.81 10.62 11.71
C GLU A 268 -11.38 9.49 12.67
N VAL A 269 -11.43 9.75 13.99
CA VAL A 269 -10.92 8.89 15.08
C VAL A 269 -11.77 7.65 15.33
N THR A 270 -13.07 7.76 15.19
CA THR A 270 -14.01 6.79 15.78
C THR A 270 -14.07 5.45 15.03
N PHE A 271 -13.45 5.32 13.84
CA PHE A 271 -13.62 4.14 12.97
C PHE A 271 -12.33 3.47 12.53
N HIS A 272 -11.18 3.98 12.93
CA HIS A 272 -9.89 3.36 12.69
C HIS A 272 -9.13 3.32 14.02
N HIS A 273 -8.80 2.11 14.47
CA HIS A 273 -7.93 1.88 15.64
C HIS A 273 -6.66 2.75 15.60
N GLU A 274 -6.15 3.05 14.40
CA GLU A 274 -4.98 3.91 14.21
C GLU A 274 -5.21 5.40 14.48
N VAL A 275 -6.44 5.88 14.33
CA VAL A 275 -6.75 7.31 14.44
C VAL A 275 -6.97 7.73 15.89
N THR A 276 -7.29 6.79 16.79
CA THR A 276 -7.31 7.03 18.25
C THR A 276 -5.94 7.45 18.78
N ASN A 277 -4.88 6.81 18.31
CA ASN A 277 -3.52 7.19 18.69
C ASN A 277 -3.19 8.62 18.24
N GLN A 278 -3.68 9.04 17.08
CA GLN A 278 -3.37 10.35 16.52
C GLN A 278 -4.15 11.51 17.16
N TRP A 279 -5.37 11.28 17.61
CA TRP A 279 -6.07 12.26 18.46
C TRP A 279 -5.28 12.55 19.72
N LEU A 280 -4.76 11.50 20.37
CA LEU A 280 -3.87 11.64 21.52
C LEU A 280 -2.60 12.44 21.17
N TRP A 281 -2.00 12.19 20.00
CA TRP A 281 -0.84 12.98 19.53
C TRP A 281 -1.18 14.45 19.22
N SER A 282 -2.35 14.74 18.64
CA SER A 282 -2.74 16.12 18.31
C SER A 282 -3.09 16.98 19.54
N ALA A 283 -3.26 16.33 20.70
CA ALA A 283 -3.49 16.97 21.99
C ALA A 283 -2.18 17.26 22.74
N PHE A 284 -1.04 16.79 22.24
CA PHE A 284 0.32 17.12 22.69
C PHE A 284 0.90 18.25 21.83
#